data_AF-A0A6C0GBL9-F1
#
_entry.id   AF-A0A6C0GBL9-F1
#
_cell.length_a   1.000
_cell.length_b   1.000
_cell.length_c   1.000
_cell.angle_alpha   90.00
_cell.angle_beta   90.00
_cell.angle_gamma   90.00
#
_symmetry.space_group_name_H-M   'P 1'
#
loop_
_entity.id
_entity.type
_entity.pdbx_description
1 polymer ?
#
loop_
_entity_poly.entity_id
_entity_poly.type
_entity_poly.pdbx_seq_one_letter_code
_entity_poly.pdbx_strand_id
1 'polypeptide(L)'
;MSIEATVHVCLLEYVQKLWDWSWQVVLRSDEGKGFKVLPRMWVVERTFAWILNARRLNKDNEKSRRNSQSMVYLAMIPIMINRLK
;
A
#
# COMPACT_ATOMS: atom_id res chain seq x y z
N MET A 1 -18.54 -5.88 20.29
CA MET A 1 -18.41 -6.19 18.86
C MET A 1 -17.75 -4.98 18.22
N SER A 2 -16.41 -5.02 18.13
CA SER A 2 -15.56 -3.82 18.01
C SER A 2 -15.53 -3.25 16.58
N ILE A 3 -15.52 -1.92 16.48
CA ILE A 3 -15.54 -1.12 15.24
C ILE A 3 -14.49 -1.57 14.20
N GLU A 4 -13.34 -2.09 14.65
CA GLU A 4 -12.28 -2.61 13.78
C GLU A 4 -12.73 -3.78 12.90
N ALA A 5 -13.57 -4.68 13.43
CA ALA A 5 -14.07 -5.84 12.68
C ALA A 5 -14.97 -5.40 11.51
N THR A 6 -15.76 -4.34 11.68
CA THR A 6 -16.67 -3.83 10.65
C THR A 6 -15.92 -3.21 9.48
N VAL A 7 -14.85 -2.46 9.74
CA VAL A 7 -14.05 -1.82 8.69
C VAL A 7 -13.33 -2.85 7.83
N HIS A 8 -12.79 -3.91 8.45
CA HIS A 8 -12.14 -5.00 7.71
C HIS A 8 -13.10 -5.71 6.77
N VAL A 9 -14.31 -6.06 7.24
CA VAL A 9 -15.32 -6.74 6.42
C VAL A 9 -15.77 -5.84 5.26
N CYS A 10 -16.08 -4.57 5.51
CA CYS A 10 -16.49 -3.65 4.44
C CYS A 10 -15.40 -3.41 3.39
N LEU A 11 -14.12 -3.38 3.79
CA LEU A 11 -13.01 -3.24 2.85
C LEU A 11 -12.89 -4.46 1.93
N LEU A 12 -13.03 -5.67 2.49
CA LEU A 12 -12.98 -6.92 1.72
C LEU A 12 -14.08 -6.95 0.65
N GLU A 13 -15.31 -6.67 1.05
CA GLU A 13 -16.46 -6.63 0.14
C GLU A 13 -16.27 -5.58 -0.97
N TYR A 14 -15.75 -4.40 -0.61
CA TYR A 14 -15.49 -3.32 -1.55
C TYR A 14 -14.42 -3.69 -2.59
N VAL A 15 -13.31 -4.29 -2.16
CA VAL A 15 -12.21 -4.70 -3.04
C VAL A 15 -12.64 -5.82 -3.98
N GLN A 16 -13.38 -6.81 -3.47
CA GLN A 16 -13.90 -7.91 -4.28
C GLN A 16 -14.84 -7.38 -5.37
N LYS A 17 -15.73 -6.44 -5.03
CA LYS A 17 -16.68 -5.86 -5.98
C LYS A 17 -16.01 -5.05 -7.10
N LEU A 18 -14.90 -4.37 -6.80
CA LEU A 18 -14.25 -3.50 -7.77
C LEU A 18 -13.31 -4.23 -8.72
N TRP A 19 -12.57 -5.22 -8.22
CA TRP A 19 -11.43 -5.79 -8.94
C TRP A 19 -11.44 -7.32 -9.04
N ASP A 20 -12.42 -7.99 -8.42
CA ASP A 20 -12.51 -9.46 -8.38
C ASP A 20 -11.24 -10.14 -7.86
N TRP A 21 -10.58 -9.49 -6.90
CA TRP A 21 -9.34 -9.99 -6.31
C TRP A 21 -9.62 -10.92 -5.13
N SER A 22 -8.94 -12.08 -5.10
CA SER A 22 -8.89 -12.94 -3.92
C SER A 22 -7.94 -12.32 -2.88
N TRP A 23 -8.46 -11.96 -1.71
CA TRP A 23 -7.68 -11.37 -0.63
C TRP A 23 -7.59 -12.30 0.58
N GLN A 24 -6.40 -12.47 1.14
CA GLN A 24 -6.17 -13.27 2.34
C GLN A 24 -5.54 -12.39 3.42
N VAL A 25 -6.24 -12.22 4.54
CA VAL A 25 -5.68 -11.54 5.72
C VAL A 25 -4.68 -12.50 6.37
N VAL A 26 -3.40 -12.15 6.30
CA VAL A 26 -2.35 -12.87 7.03
C VAL A 26 -2.13 -12.15 8.36
N LEU A 27 -2.71 -12.68 9.43
CA LEU A 27 -2.45 -12.20 10.78
C LEU A 27 -1.02 -12.59 11.21
N ARG A 28 -0.36 -11.71 11.95
CA ARG A 28 0.88 -12.08 12.64
C ARG A 28 0.50 -13.02 13.79
N SER A 29 1.22 -14.13 13.92
CA SER A 29 1.06 -15.03 15.07
C SER A 29 1.84 -14.46 16.24
N ASP A 30 1.16 -14.22 17.36
CA ASP A 30 1.76 -13.72 18.62
C ASP A 30 2.61 -14.80 19.33
N GLU A 31 2.53 -16.06 18.87
CA GLU A 31 3.16 -17.22 19.50
C GLU A 31 4.64 -17.41 19.08
N GLY A 32 5.08 -16.75 18.01
CA GLY A 32 6.45 -16.84 17.52
C GLY A 32 7.36 -15.80 18.17
N LYS A 33 8.37 -16.22 18.95
CA LYS A 33 9.46 -15.33 19.35
C LYS A 33 10.37 -15.03 18.14
N GLY A 34 10.31 -13.79 17.64
CA GLY A 34 11.23 -13.29 16.59
C GLY A 34 10.52 -12.72 15.36
N PHE A 35 11.31 -12.12 14.46
CA PHE A 35 10.79 -11.55 13.21
C PHE A 35 10.60 -12.64 12.14
N LYS A 36 9.35 -12.95 11.81
CA LYS A 36 9.01 -13.85 10.69
C LYS A 36 8.81 -13.04 9.41
N VAL A 37 9.62 -13.29 8.39
CA VAL A 37 9.49 -12.63 7.09
C VAL A 37 8.18 -13.07 6.43
N LEU A 38 7.28 -12.12 6.18
CA LEU A 38 6.06 -12.36 5.41
C LEU A 38 6.37 -12.34 3.91
N PRO A 39 5.82 -13.30 3.14
CA PRO A 39 6.03 -13.34 1.69
C PRO A 39 5.47 -12.07 1.05
N ARG A 40 6.26 -11.43 0.17
CA ARG A 40 5.93 -10.23 -0.62
C ARG A 40 5.71 -8.91 0.12
N MET A 41 5.84 -8.85 1.46
CA MET A 41 5.72 -7.60 2.22
C MET A 41 6.71 -6.52 1.73
N TRP A 42 7.94 -6.94 1.43
CA TRP A 42 9.01 -6.08 0.91
C TRP A 42 8.66 -5.38 -0.40
N VAL A 43 7.75 -5.93 -1.24
CA VAL A 43 7.36 -5.28 -2.49
C VAL A 43 6.53 -4.02 -2.19
N VAL A 44 5.61 -4.13 -1.23
CA VAL A 44 4.76 -3.02 -0.80
C VAL A 44 5.60 -1.96 -0.10
N GLU A 45 6.42 -2.36 0.88
CA GLU A 45 7.30 -1.45 1.61
C GLU A 45 8.28 -0.72 0.68
N ARG A 46 8.86 -1.43 -0.30
CA ARG A 46 9.75 -0.82 -1.30
C ARG A 46 9.02 0.19 -2.17
N THR A 47 7.76 -0.08 -2.53
CA THR A 47 6.93 0.87 -3.28
C THR A 47 6.69 2.14 -2.46
N PHE A 48 6.38 2.01 -1.17
CA PHE A 48 6.27 3.16 -0.28
C PHE A 48 7.59 3.90 -0.11
N ALA A 49 8.71 3.20 0.01
CA ALA A 49 10.03 3.81 0.10
C ALA A 49 10.35 4.68 -1.14
N TRP A 50 9.99 4.22 -2.34
CA TRP A 50 10.14 5.00 -3.56
C TRP A 50 9.27 6.27 -3.58
N ILE A 51 8.02 6.16 -3.13
CA ILE A 51 7.10 7.31 -3.02
C ILE A 51 7.64 8.32 -2.02
N LEU A 52 8.05 7.87 -0.83
CA LEU A 52 8.55 8.73 0.24
C LEU A 52 9.90 9.37 -0.09
N ASN A 53 10.72 8.73 -0.93
CA ASN A 53 11.97 9.31 -1.41
C ASN A 53 11.74 10.52 -2.35
N ALA A 54 10.56 10.62 -2.98
CA ALA A 54 10.19 11.85 -3.66
C ALA A 54 9.92 12.94 -2.61
N ARG A 55 10.82 13.94 -2.54
CA ARG A 55 10.83 15.01 -1.52
C ARG A 55 9.46 15.65 -1.26
N ARG A 56 8.63 15.75 -2.30
CA ARG A 56 7.29 16.35 -2.26
C ARG A 56 6.21 15.47 -1.59
N LEU A 57 6.39 14.15 -1.63
CA LEU A 57 5.48 13.14 -1.07
C LEU A 57 5.87 12.67 0.34
N ASN A 58 7.01 13.11 0.87
CA ASN A 58 7.43 12.79 2.25
C ASN A 58 6.41 13.28 3.30
N LYS A 59 5.72 14.39 3.00
CA LYS A 59 4.58 14.87 3.78
C LYS A 59 3.43 15.14 2.85
N ASP A 60 2.22 14.69 3.22
CA ASP A 60 1.02 15.00 2.46
C ASP A 60 0.69 16.49 2.64
N ASN A 61 1.23 17.29 1.73
CA ASN A 61 1.06 18.74 1.73
C ASN A 61 -0.06 19.17 0.75
N GLU A 62 -0.65 18.24 0.01
CA GLU A 62 -1.54 18.58 -1.09
C GLU A 62 -2.99 18.57 -0.62
N LYS A 63 -3.63 19.75 -0.66
CA LYS A 63 -5.03 19.90 -0.23
C LYS A 63 -6.04 19.17 -1.12
N SER A 64 -5.66 18.87 -2.37
CA SER A 64 -6.53 18.25 -3.35
C SER A 64 -6.07 16.83 -3.64
N ARG A 65 -7.02 15.88 -3.59
CA ARG A 65 -6.79 14.47 -3.96
C ARG A 65 -6.22 14.34 -5.37
N ARG A 66 -6.68 15.15 -6.32
CA ARG A 66 -6.22 15.08 -7.73
C ARG A 66 -4.74 15.45 -7.86
N ASN A 67 -4.30 16.45 -7.11
CA ASN A 67 -2.90 16.83 -7.12
C ASN A 67 -2.07 15.71 -6.48
N SER A 68 -2.50 15.19 -5.32
CA SER A 68 -1.77 14.15 -4.58
C SER A 68 -1.59 12.90 -5.45
N GLN A 69 -2.65 12.50 -6.15
CA GLN A 69 -2.60 11.41 -7.13
C GLN A 69 -1.61 11.69 -8.28
N SER A 70 -1.59 12.91 -8.80
CA SER A 70 -0.67 13.31 -9.87
C SER A 70 0.79 13.25 -9.42
N MET A 71 1.09 13.64 -8.18
CA MET A 71 2.43 13.55 -7.62
C MET A 71 2.89 12.09 -7.49
N VAL A 72 2.01 11.19 -7.06
CA VAL A 72 2.33 9.75 -7.00
C VAL A 72 2.68 9.20 -8.38
N TYR A 73 1.93 9.57 -9.43
CA TYR A 73 2.28 9.17 -10.80
C TYR A 73 3.64 9.71 -11.23
N LEU A 74 3.92 11.00 -10.98
CA LEU A 74 5.21 11.61 -11.29
C LEU A 74 6.38 10.90 -10.59
N ALA A 75 6.21 10.49 -9.32
CA ALA A 75 7.24 9.74 -8.59
C ALA A 75 7.51 8.35 -9.19
N MET A 76 6.51 7.72 -9.82
CA MET A 76 6.64 6.38 -10.40
C MET A 76 7.23 6.36 -11.82
N ILE A 77 7.08 7.45 -12.59
CA ILE A 77 7.61 7.56 -13.96
C ILE A 77 9.10 7.16 -14.07
N PRO A 78 10.04 7.73 -13.30
CA PRO A 78 11.46 7.40 -13.43
C PRO A 78 11.76 5.93 -13.13
N ILE A 79 11.00 5.31 -12.22
CA ILE A 79 11.14 3.88 -11.89
C ILE A 79 10.69 3.02 -13.06
N MET A 80 9.56 3.37 -13.69
CA MET A 80 9.05 2.67 -14.86
C MET A 80 10.02 2.79 -16.04
N ILE A 81 10.56 4.00 -16.29
CA ILE A 81 11.56 4.22 -17.35
C ILE A 81 12.81 3.35 -17.13
N ASN A 82 13.30 3.25 -15.88
CA ASN A 82 14.47 2.43 -15.57
C ASN A 82 14.23 0.92 -15.70
N ARG A 83 12.97 0.47 -15.73
CA ARG A 83 12.60 -0.95 -15.89
C ARG A 83 12.37 -1.37 -17.35
N LEU A 84 12.24 -0.42 -18.26
CA LEU A 84 12.06 -0.68 -19.69
C LEU A 84 13.39 -0.87 -20.44
N LYS A 85 14.51 -0.54 -19.80
CA LYS A 85 15.86 -0.83 -20.29
C LYS A 85 16.22 -2.28 -19.96
#